data_AF-A0A7Y8II14-F1
#
_entry.id   AF-A0A7Y8II14-F1
#
_cell.length_a   1.000
_cell.length_b   1.000
_cell.length_c   1.000
_cell.angle_alpha   90.00
_cell.angle_beta   90.00
_cell.angle_gamma   90.00
#
_symmetry.space_group_name_H-M   'P 1'
#
loop_
_entity.id
_entity.type
_entity.pdbx_description
1 polymer ?
#
loop_
_entity_poly.entity_id
_entity_poly.type
_entity_poly.pdbx_seq_one_letter_code
_entity_poly.pdbx_strand_id
1 'polypeptide(L)'
;MSKTNYKIIKFKDDYIQIDLDKLKSGVVLPFDIYVKDLNIIKYLYNKGTIFPENAGDYLKKRGIRDIFILSKDLETYEDYLRNGYLNDSNLNKINLVSEKDYRYFKVQFHQINSSVFIPGTEIYFNLYLFEKTRIKILVKASKTEPYKIQEEALINTGEILINKNDLIYYQEYLDSVSNIQSDDSIKARIVKEASKIVVRELFDNPRSGEILTKTFDSVNKIINYIINNNETLYDLLNIKNHDYYTYTHSVNVSVLAIGLGIAMGLKKHEIDTLGFGAILHDIGKSLIPSEILNKRERLSDEEYMIMQTHVNKGEDILNCHRNIPEEAFIPVSQHHEKLSGKGYPRGLNGDKISLTGRITAIVDCYDALTTQRPYRKALTPFEALKIIEKESENYDYNILKNFILMLGNVKNYVCLK
;
A
#
# COMPACT_ATOMS: atom_id res chain seq x y z
N MET A 1 32.71 2.32 -27.27
CA MET A 1 32.43 0.94 -27.72
C MET A 1 33.39 -0.01 -27.01
N SER A 2 32.92 -0.69 -25.95
CA SER A 2 33.65 -1.76 -25.28
C SER A 2 32.87 -3.05 -25.56
N LYS A 3 33.43 -3.95 -26.38
CA LYS A 3 32.86 -5.27 -26.65
C LYS A 3 33.12 -6.16 -25.43
N THR A 4 32.07 -6.48 -24.68
CA THR A 4 32.15 -7.46 -23.60
C THR A 4 32.15 -8.87 -24.19
N ASN A 5 33.25 -9.61 -23.99
CA ASN A 5 33.41 -10.99 -24.45
C ASN A 5 32.61 -11.96 -23.55
N TYR A 6 31.40 -12.33 -23.96
CA TYR A 6 30.69 -13.49 -23.40
C TYR A 6 30.11 -14.36 -24.52
N LYS A 7 30.02 -15.66 -24.27
CA LYS A 7 29.66 -16.68 -25.26
C LYS A 7 28.13 -16.87 -25.27
N ILE A 8 27.44 -16.14 -26.15
CA ILE A 8 26.00 -16.32 -26.40
C ILE A 8 25.83 -17.57 -27.26
N ILE A 9 25.14 -18.60 -26.75
CA ILE A 9 24.80 -19.81 -27.51
C ILE A 9 23.29 -19.80 -27.76
N LYS A 10 22.88 -19.71 -29.03
CA LYS A 10 21.48 -19.84 -29.45
C LYS A 10 21.07 -21.31 -29.45
N PHE A 11 19.94 -21.65 -28.83
CA PHE A 11 19.46 -23.03 -28.75
C PHE A 11 17.98 -23.10 -29.15
N LYS A 12 17.69 -23.60 -30.37
CA LYS A 12 16.43 -23.35 -31.10
C LYS A 12 16.19 -21.83 -31.28
N ASP A 13 15.50 -21.41 -32.32
CA ASP A 13 15.53 -20.01 -32.78
C ASP A 13 15.07 -18.94 -31.74
N ASP A 14 14.49 -19.37 -30.62
CA ASP A 14 13.91 -18.48 -29.61
C ASP A 14 14.62 -18.41 -28.25
N TYR A 15 15.69 -19.16 -27.96
CA TYR A 15 16.33 -19.12 -26.62
C TYR A 15 17.84 -18.84 -26.63
N ILE A 16 18.28 -18.06 -25.64
CA ILE A 16 19.66 -17.68 -25.39
C ILE A 16 20.09 -18.14 -24.01
N GLN A 17 21.23 -18.84 -23.94
CA GLN A 17 21.85 -19.20 -22.67
C GLN A 17 22.48 -17.97 -22.00
N ILE A 18 22.24 -17.82 -20.69
CA ILE A 18 22.83 -16.78 -19.85
C ILE A 18 23.54 -17.39 -18.63
N ASP A 19 24.40 -16.60 -17.99
CA ASP A 19 25.20 -17.03 -16.85
C ASP A 19 24.44 -16.78 -15.54
N LEU A 20 24.20 -17.85 -14.78
CA LEU A 20 23.51 -17.82 -13.49
C LEU A 20 24.20 -16.88 -12.48
N ASP A 21 25.52 -16.78 -12.52
CA ASP A 21 26.31 -15.95 -11.59
C ASP A 21 26.13 -14.46 -11.82
N LYS A 22 25.51 -14.09 -12.94
CA LYS A 22 25.22 -12.70 -13.27
C LYS A 22 23.87 -12.23 -12.76
N LEU A 23 23.03 -13.14 -12.25
CA LEU A 23 21.76 -12.77 -11.63
C LEU A 23 21.97 -12.28 -10.20
N LYS A 24 21.57 -11.04 -9.95
CA LYS A 24 21.61 -10.40 -8.64
C LYS A 24 20.40 -10.85 -7.80
N SER A 25 20.67 -11.48 -6.65
CA SER A 25 19.65 -11.76 -5.65
C SER A 25 18.97 -10.49 -5.14
N GLY A 26 17.69 -10.59 -4.81
CA GLY A 26 16.88 -9.45 -4.38
C GLY A 26 16.47 -8.51 -5.51
N VAL A 27 16.89 -8.76 -6.76
CA VAL A 27 16.55 -7.94 -7.92
C VAL A 27 15.45 -8.60 -8.73
N VAL A 28 14.47 -7.82 -9.16
CA VAL A 28 13.38 -8.29 -10.03
C VAL A 28 13.93 -8.67 -11.40
N LEU A 29 13.56 -9.86 -11.88
CA LEU A 29 13.91 -10.35 -13.19
C LEU A 29 13.09 -9.62 -14.26
N PRO A 30 13.73 -8.91 -15.22
CA PRO A 30 13.02 -8.21 -16.28
C PRO A 30 12.73 -9.09 -17.51
N PHE A 31 12.99 -10.40 -17.42
CA PHE A 31 12.80 -11.44 -18.42
C PHE A 31 12.46 -12.76 -17.72
N ASP A 32 11.83 -13.68 -18.46
CA ASP A 32 11.57 -15.03 -17.96
C ASP A 32 12.87 -15.85 -17.98
N ILE A 33 13.06 -16.71 -16.98
CA ILE A 33 14.17 -17.64 -16.90
C ILE A 33 13.64 -19.05 -17.12
N TYR A 34 14.35 -19.78 -17.97
CA TYR A 34 14.09 -21.16 -18.29
C TYR A 34 15.31 -22.01 -17.93
N VAL A 35 15.09 -23.30 -17.68
CA VAL A 35 16.12 -24.32 -17.51
C VAL A 35 15.94 -25.40 -18.55
N LYS A 36 17.05 -26.00 -18.96
CA LYS A 36 17.01 -27.17 -19.84
C LYS A 36 17.06 -28.43 -18.99
N ASP A 37 16.03 -29.26 -19.13
CA ASP A 37 15.99 -30.59 -18.53
C ASP A 37 15.89 -31.61 -19.65
N LEU A 38 16.94 -32.42 -19.82
CA LEU A 38 17.15 -33.32 -20.96
C LEU A 38 17.09 -32.55 -22.30
N ASN A 39 15.95 -32.64 -23.01
CA ASN A 39 15.69 -31.99 -24.31
C ASN A 39 14.48 -31.05 -24.27
N ILE A 40 13.95 -30.75 -23.08
CA ILE A 40 12.78 -29.88 -22.90
C ILE A 40 13.23 -28.62 -22.15
N ILE A 41 12.87 -27.46 -22.68
CA ILE A 41 13.03 -26.19 -21.98
C ILE A 41 11.83 -26.05 -21.04
N LYS A 42 12.12 -25.99 -19.74
CA LYS A 42 11.13 -25.79 -18.68
C LYS A 42 11.27 -24.39 -18.13
N TYR A 43 10.14 -23.77 -17.85
CA TYR A 43 10.10 -22.50 -17.16
C TYR A 43 10.61 -22.64 -15.71
N LEU A 44 11.37 -21.67 -15.24
CA LEU A 44 11.92 -21.62 -13.88
C LEU A 44 11.43 -20.40 -13.10
N TYR A 45 11.60 -19.19 -13.66
CA TYR A 45 11.16 -17.93 -13.04
C TYR A 45 10.51 -17.00 -14.05
N ASN A 46 9.50 -16.25 -13.61
CA ASN A 46 8.84 -15.21 -14.40
C ASN A 46 9.64 -13.93 -14.39
N LYS A 47 9.51 -13.22 -15.52
CA LYS A 47 9.62 -11.77 -15.55
C LYS A 47 8.69 -11.15 -14.51
N GLY A 48 9.26 -10.36 -13.61
CA GLY A 48 8.57 -9.72 -12.48
C GLY A 48 8.87 -10.38 -11.13
N THR A 49 9.47 -11.56 -11.12
CA THR A 49 9.85 -12.23 -9.87
C THR A 49 11.13 -11.65 -9.30
N ILE A 50 11.14 -11.38 -8.00
CA ILE A 50 12.35 -11.06 -7.26
C ILE A 50 13.22 -12.32 -7.26
N PHE A 51 14.43 -12.24 -7.83
CA PHE A 51 15.33 -13.39 -7.84
C PHE A 51 15.70 -13.74 -6.39
N PRO A 52 15.29 -14.92 -5.87
CA PRO A 52 15.35 -15.17 -4.44
C PRO A 52 16.79 -15.15 -3.90
N GLU A 53 16.93 -14.78 -2.63
CA GLU A 53 18.22 -14.95 -1.93
C GLU A 53 18.63 -16.41 -1.96
N ASN A 54 19.91 -16.67 -2.24
CA ASN A 54 20.49 -18.01 -2.35
C ASN A 54 19.92 -18.90 -3.47
N ALA A 55 19.06 -18.38 -4.36
CA ALA A 55 18.54 -19.14 -5.50
C ALA A 55 19.64 -19.66 -6.42
N GLY A 56 20.67 -18.83 -6.68
CA GLY A 56 21.84 -19.24 -7.48
C GLY A 56 22.54 -20.45 -6.88
N ASP A 57 22.84 -20.43 -5.58
CA ASP A 57 23.49 -21.55 -4.88
C ASP A 57 22.62 -22.80 -4.82
N TYR A 58 21.31 -22.63 -4.64
CA TYR A 58 20.34 -23.72 -4.66
C TYR A 58 20.31 -24.42 -6.03
N LEU A 59 20.25 -23.66 -7.12
CA LEU A 59 20.24 -24.19 -8.48
C LEU A 59 21.56 -24.90 -8.81
N LYS A 60 22.70 -24.32 -8.41
CA LYS A 60 24.02 -24.96 -8.54
C LYS A 60 24.10 -26.29 -7.80
N LYS A 61 23.58 -26.37 -6.57
CA LYS A 61 23.53 -27.62 -5.78
C LYS A 61 22.72 -28.71 -6.47
N ARG A 62 21.73 -28.34 -7.29
CA ARG A 62 20.94 -29.26 -8.13
C ARG A 62 21.55 -29.54 -9.51
N GLY A 63 22.78 -29.08 -9.77
CA GLY A 63 23.47 -29.26 -11.04
C GLY A 63 22.95 -28.35 -12.16
N ILE A 64 22.07 -27.40 -11.85
CA ILE A 64 21.55 -26.43 -12.82
C ILE A 64 22.54 -25.27 -12.90
N ARG A 65 23.30 -25.23 -13.99
CA ARG A 65 24.23 -24.14 -14.32
C ARG A 65 23.83 -23.37 -15.56
N ASP A 66 23.12 -24.04 -16.46
CA ASP A 66 22.68 -23.48 -17.72
C ASP A 66 21.22 -23.01 -17.58
N ILE A 67 21.06 -21.69 -17.56
CA ILE A 67 19.76 -21.03 -17.61
C ILE A 67 19.60 -20.26 -18.92
N PHE A 68 18.36 -20.06 -19.34
CA PHE A 68 18.02 -19.52 -20.64
C PHE A 68 17.00 -18.39 -20.52
N ILE A 69 17.06 -17.44 -21.45
CA ILE A 69 16.05 -16.41 -21.68
C ILE A 69 15.58 -16.50 -23.13
N LEU A 70 14.51 -15.78 -23.49
CA LEU A 70 14.11 -15.70 -24.89
C LEU A 70 15.06 -14.79 -25.69
N SER A 71 15.27 -15.10 -26.97
CA SER A 71 16.13 -14.33 -27.88
C SER A 71 15.71 -12.85 -27.97
N LYS A 72 14.41 -12.57 -27.90
CA LYS A 72 13.84 -11.21 -27.89
C LYS A 72 14.21 -10.39 -26.64
N ASP A 73 14.59 -11.05 -25.55
CA ASP A 73 14.90 -10.41 -24.27
C ASP A 73 16.41 -10.14 -24.10
N LEU A 74 17.23 -10.39 -25.13
CA LEU A 74 18.69 -10.21 -25.08
C LEU A 74 19.09 -8.77 -24.70
N GLU A 75 18.48 -7.77 -25.34
CA GLU A 75 18.77 -6.36 -25.05
C GLU A 75 18.39 -6.01 -23.60
N THR A 76 17.27 -6.55 -23.11
CA THR A 76 16.83 -6.38 -21.72
C THR A 76 17.78 -7.03 -20.72
N TYR A 77 18.33 -8.20 -21.06
CA TYR A 77 19.35 -8.87 -20.26
C TYR A 77 20.67 -8.10 -20.24
N GLU A 78 21.15 -7.59 -21.38
CA GLU A 78 22.35 -6.76 -21.42
C GLU A 78 22.21 -5.48 -20.57
N ASP A 79 21.03 -4.85 -20.60
CA ASP A 79 20.73 -3.69 -19.76
C ASP A 79 20.65 -4.05 -18.26
N TYR A 80 20.07 -5.20 -17.93
CA TYR A 80 20.07 -5.76 -16.57
C TYR A 80 21.49 -5.95 -16.03
N LEU A 81 22.41 -6.49 -16.84
CA LEU A 81 23.80 -6.70 -16.46
C LEU A 81 24.56 -5.39 -16.21
N ARG A 82 24.33 -4.38 -17.05
CA ARG A 82 25.01 -3.08 -16.94
C ARG A 82 24.52 -2.28 -15.74
N ASN A 83 23.21 -2.32 -15.47
CA ASN A 83 22.57 -1.35 -14.60
C ASN A 83 21.92 -1.95 -13.34
N GLY A 84 21.92 -3.28 -13.17
CA GLY A 84 21.23 -3.92 -12.04
C GLY A 84 19.79 -3.48 -11.91
N TYR A 85 19.06 -3.43 -13.03
CA TYR A 85 17.65 -3.03 -13.17
C TYR A 85 17.02 -2.19 -12.03
N LEU A 86 17.60 -1.02 -11.80
CA LEU A 86 17.00 0.28 -11.47
C LEU A 86 18.17 1.26 -11.21
N ASN A 87 18.71 1.87 -12.26
CA ASN A 87 19.62 3.01 -12.13
C ASN A 87 18.89 4.30 -12.56
N ASP A 88 19.22 5.42 -11.92
CA ASP A 88 18.72 6.78 -12.14
C ASP A 88 18.54 7.17 -13.62
N SER A 89 19.36 6.59 -14.51
CA SER A 89 19.36 6.86 -15.96
C SER A 89 18.14 6.30 -16.73
N ASN A 90 17.41 5.32 -16.17
CA ASN A 90 16.28 4.67 -16.84
C ASN A 90 14.90 5.01 -16.24
N LEU A 91 14.83 5.67 -15.07
CA LEU A 91 13.58 6.10 -14.44
C LEU A 91 12.72 7.00 -15.35
N ASN A 92 13.36 7.94 -16.06
CA ASN A 92 12.68 8.85 -16.97
C ASN A 92 12.06 8.18 -18.22
N LYS A 93 12.43 6.91 -18.50
CA LYS A 93 11.91 6.13 -19.63
C LYS A 93 10.70 5.27 -19.26
N ILE A 94 10.42 5.09 -17.97
CA ILE A 94 9.28 4.28 -17.50
C ILE A 94 8.00 5.07 -17.77
N ASN A 95 7.14 4.52 -18.64
CA ASN A 95 5.82 5.05 -18.93
C ASN A 95 4.77 4.08 -18.37
N LEU A 96 4.15 4.41 -17.24
CA LEU A 96 3.20 3.58 -16.48
C LEU A 96 1.82 3.41 -17.14
N VAL A 97 1.77 3.56 -18.47
CA VAL A 97 0.60 3.26 -19.31
C VAL A 97 0.37 1.76 -19.35
N SER A 98 1.43 0.94 -19.46
CA SER A 98 1.28 -0.51 -19.46
C SER A 98 0.93 -1.03 -18.06
N GLU A 99 0.02 -2.01 -17.98
CA GLU A 99 -0.36 -2.64 -16.71
C GLU A 99 0.86 -3.28 -16.01
N LYS A 100 1.80 -3.80 -16.80
CA LYS A 100 3.02 -4.42 -16.31
C LYS A 100 3.94 -3.44 -15.58
N ASP A 101 4.17 -2.27 -16.18
CA ASP A 101 5.05 -1.26 -15.59
C ASP A 101 4.43 -0.66 -14.32
N TYR A 102 3.09 -0.54 -14.28
CA TYR A 102 2.39 -0.09 -13.08
C TYR A 102 2.43 -1.09 -11.92
N ARG A 103 2.26 -2.39 -12.20
CA ARG A 103 2.42 -3.43 -11.17
C ARG A 103 3.84 -3.41 -10.60
N TYR A 104 4.83 -3.30 -11.48
CA TYR A 104 6.23 -3.17 -11.08
C TYR A 104 6.47 -1.92 -10.21
N PHE A 105 5.89 -0.78 -10.59
CA PHE A 105 5.96 0.46 -9.82
C PHE A 105 5.45 0.31 -8.38
N LYS A 106 4.23 -0.25 -8.19
CA LYS A 106 3.64 -0.47 -6.86
C LYS A 106 4.49 -1.38 -5.97
N VAL A 107 5.27 -2.27 -6.58
CA VAL A 107 6.18 -3.15 -5.84
C VAL A 107 7.41 -2.39 -5.33
N GLN A 108 7.89 -1.37 -6.03
CA GLN A 108 9.19 -0.72 -5.75
C GLN A 108 9.09 0.58 -4.93
N PHE A 109 7.97 1.29 -5.01
CA PHE A 109 7.82 2.61 -4.40
C PHE A 109 6.75 2.61 -3.29
N HIS A 110 6.93 3.53 -2.35
CA HIS A 110 5.97 3.85 -1.31
C HIS A 110 5.58 5.32 -1.42
N GLN A 111 4.27 5.60 -1.45
CA GLN A 111 3.76 6.96 -1.49
C GLN A 111 3.82 7.61 -0.11
N ILE A 112 4.34 8.83 -0.07
CA ILE A 112 4.55 9.61 1.15
C ILE A 112 3.94 11.00 1.03
N ASN A 113 3.57 11.58 2.17
CA ASN A 113 3.01 12.92 2.20
C ASN A 113 4.12 13.97 2.30
N SER A 114 4.11 14.97 1.40
CA SER A 114 5.09 16.05 1.41
C SER A 114 4.99 16.97 2.64
N SER A 115 3.81 17.06 3.26
CA SER A 115 3.57 18.00 4.38
C SER A 115 4.24 17.61 5.70
N VAL A 116 4.87 16.43 5.77
CA VAL A 116 5.62 16.00 6.96
C VAL A 116 7.09 16.42 6.92
N PHE A 117 7.54 16.94 5.77
CA PHE A 117 8.91 17.45 5.64
C PHE A 117 9.00 18.87 6.18
N ILE A 118 9.94 19.10 7.09
CA ILE A 118 10.14 20.38 7.77
C ILE A 118 11.30 21.14 7.13
N PRO A 119 11.12 22.39 6.65
CA PRO A 119 12.19 23.21 6.13
C PRO A 119 13.38 23.31 7.09
N GLY A 120 14.59 23.16 6.55
CA GLY A 120 15.84 23.21 7.32
C GLY A 120 16.28 21.88 7.93
N THR A 121 15.46 20.83 7.90
CA THR A 121 15.87 19.46 8.28
C THR A 121 16.56 18.74 7.14
N GLU A 122 17.33 17.69 7.43
CA GLU A 122 18.04 16.89 6.42
C GLU A 122 17.35 15.56 6.15
N ILE A 123 17.42 15.12 4.89
CA ILE A 123 17.07 13.75 4.48
C ILE A 123 18.28 13.07 3.83
N TYR A 124 18.32 11.74 3.97
CA TYR A 124 19.44 10.90 3.51
C TYR A 124 19.01 9.89 2.43
N PHE A 125 17.87 10.15 1.79
CA PHE A 125 17.24 9.28 0.79
C PHE A 125 16.67 10.11 -0.37
N ASN A 126 16.52 9.47 -1.52
CA ASN A 126 15.96 10.12 -2.70
C ASN A 126 14.45 10.33 -2.55
N LEU A 127 13.97 11.46 -3.05
CA LEU A 127 12.54 11.70 -3.28
C LEU A 127 12.25 11.60 -4.77
N TYR A 128 11.14 10.96 -5.10
CA TYR A 128 10.67 10.82 -6.46
C TYR A 128 9.30 11.47 -6.60
N LEU A 129 9.03 11.98 -7.79
CA LEU A 129 7.77 12.61 -8.17
C LEU A 129 7.07 11.75 -9.23
N PHE A 130 5.84 11.36 -8.95
CA PHE A 130 4.95 10.76 -9.93
C PHE A 130 4.03 11.82 -10.55
N GLU A 131 4.15 11.98 -11.87
CA GLU A 131 3.34 12.90 -12.66
C GLU A 131 2.80 12.21 -13.91
N LYS A 132 1.46 12.23 -14.05
CA LYS A 132 0.70 11.64 -15.17
C LYS A 132 0.91 10.13 -15.29
N THR A 133 2.07 9.70 -15.80
CA THR A 133 2.45 8.31 -16.02
C THR A 133 3.96 8.08 -15.88
N ARG A 134 4.72 9.05 -15.36
CA ARG A 134 6.18 9.00 -15.28
C ARG A 134 6.67 9.30 -13.88
N ILE A 135 7.83 8.72 -13.55
CA ILE A 135 8.54 8.96 -12.30
C ILE A 135 9.78 9.78 -12.62
N LYS A 136 9.98 10.85 -11.87
CA LYS A 136 11.18 11.68 -11.93
C LYS A 136 11.82 11.71 -10.56
N ILE A 137 13.13 11.91 -10.52
CA ILE A 137 13.81 12.21 -9.24
C ILE A 137 13.52 13.67 -8.92
N LEU A 138 12.93 13.91 -7.75
CA LEU A 138 12.63 15.24 -7.21
C LEU A 138 13.83 15.75 -6.40
N VAL A 139 14.36 14.91 -5.51
CA VAL A 139 15.52 15.21 -4.68
C VAL A 139 16.47 14.03 -4.72
N LYS A 140 17.78 14.32 -4.90
CA LYS A 140 18.84 13.34 -4.68
C LYS A 140 19.46 13.57 -3.31
N ALA A 141 19.52 12.51 -2.51
CA ALA A 141 20.19 12.53 -1.22
C ALA A 141 20.73 11.14 -0.88
N SER A 142 21.79 11.11 -0.08
CA SER A 142 22.41 9.90 0.42
C SER A 142 23.02 10.14 1.79
N LYS A 143 23.55 9.09 2.43
CA LYS A 143 24.30 9.23 3.69
C LYS A 143 25.52 10.13 3.57
N THR A 144 26.18 10.15 2.42
CA THR A 144 27.40 10.95 2.18
C THR A 144 27.10 12.34 1.63
N GLU A 145 25.92 12.51 1.04
CA GLU A 145 25.46 13.76 0.44
C GLU A 145 23.99 13.99 0.87
N PRO A 146 23.75 14.46 2.11
CA PRO A 146 22.39 14.75 2.57
C PRO A 146 21.78 15.93 1.83
N TYR A 147 20.46 15.94 1.74
CA TYR A 147 19.71 17.09 1.23
C TYR A 147 19.00 17.81 2.36
N LYS A 148 19.25 19.11 2.46
CA LYS A 148 18.53 19.99 3.39
C LYS A 148 17.22 20.44 2.76
N ILE A 149 16.10 20.11 3.39
CA ILE A 149 14.76 20.45 2.92
C ILE A 149 14.61 21.96 2.77
N GLN A 150 14.24 22.39 1.56
CA GLN A 150 13.90 23.77 1.24
C GLN A 150 12.39 23.90 1.09
N GLU A 151 11.83 25.03 1.51
CA GLU A 151 10.37 25.29 1.49
C GLU A 151 9.80 25.17 0.07
N GLU A 152 10.54 25.62 -0.93
CA GLU A 152 10.15 25.63 -2.35
C GLU A 152 10.19 24.24 -3.02
N ALA A 153 11.02 23.32 -2.52
CA ALA A 153 11.28 22.03 -3.17
C ALA A 153 10.11 21.03 -3.06
N LEU A 154 9.15 21.30 -2.18
CA LEU A 154 8.05 20.41 -1.83
C LEU A 154 6.67 20.99 -2.16
N ILE A 155 6.62 22.19 -2.75
CA ILE A 155 5.39 22.90 -3.11
C ILE A 155 4.90 22.42 -4.49
N ASN A 156 3.65 21.96 -4.55
CA ASN A 156 2.88 21.69 -5.78
C ASN A 156 3.44 20.63 -6.75
N THR A 157 3.98 19.53 -6.25
CA THR A 157 4.54 18.48 -7.11
C THR A 157 3.81 17.16 -6.89
N GLY A 158 2.82 16.87 -7.74
CA GLY A 158 2.25 15.52 -7.96
C GLY A 158 2.17 14.61 -6.73
N GLU A 159 2.49 13.32 -6.91
CA GLU A 159 2.64 12.40 -5.79
C GLU A 159 4.11 12.20 -5.46
N ILE A 160 4.46 12.38 -4.17
CA ILE A 160 5.82 12.10 -3.71
C ILE A 160 5.94 10.63 -3.33
N LEU A 161 7.07 10.05 -3.74
CA LEU A 161 7.38 8.65 -3.54
C LEU A 161 8.78 8.51 -2.96
N ILE A 162 8.98 7.41 -2.24
CA ILE A 162 10.27 6.92 -1.80
C ILE A 162 10.48 5.49 -2.29
N ASN A 163 11.72 5.11 -2.58
CA ASN A 163 12.06 3.72 -2.85
C ASN A 163 11.84 2.89 -1.58
N LYS A 164 11.27 1.68 -1.70
CA LYS A 164 11.00 0.86 -0.52
C LYS A 164 12.25 0.49 0.27
N ASN A 165 13.41 0.40 -0.36
CA ASN A 165 14.67 0.11 0.33
C ASN A 165 15.11 1.25 1.26
N ASP A 166 14.60 2.46 1.05
CA ASP A 166 14.96 3.65 1.84
C ASP A 166 13.96 3.96 2.96
N LEU A 167 12.96 3.11 3.15
CA LEU A 167 11.91 3.32 4.15
C LEU A 167 12.42 3.36 5.59
N ILE A 168 13.52 2.67 5.88
CA ILE A 168 14.20 2.75 7.18
C ILE A 168 14.65 4.19 7.47
N TYR A 169 15.25 4.88 6.48
CA TYR A 169 15.70 6.26 6.62
C TYR A 169 14.55 7.25 6.71
N TYR A 170 13.44 6.95 6.03
CA TYR A 170 12.23 7.75 6.17
C TYR A 170 11.59 7.60 7.54
N GLN A 171 11.56 6.39 8.11
CA GLN A 171 11.10 6.16 9.48
C GLN A 171 11.97 6.92 10.49
N GLU A 172 13.31 6.83 10.37
CA GLU A 172 14.25 7.61 11.18
C GLU A 172 14.00 9.12 11.06
N TYR A 173 13.72 9.61 9.84
CA TYR A 173 13.35 10.99 9.62
C TYR A 173 12.08 11.38 10.38
N LEU A 174 10.98 10.61 10.22
CA LEU A 174 9.71 10.85 10.90
C LEU A 174 9.87 10.90 12.42
N ASP A 175 10.64 9.97 12.99
CA ASP A 175 10.93 9.93 14.43
C ASP A 175 11.73 11.17 14.87
N SER A 176 12.69 11.62 14.06
CA SER A 176 13.46 12.84 14.35
C SER A 176 12.58 14.11 14.33
N VAL A 177 11.71 14.25 13.31
CA VAL A 177 10.86 15.43 13.18
C VAL A 177 9.70 15.45 14.17
N SER A 178 9.22 14.28 14.59
CA SER A 178 8.20 14.17 15.63
C SER A 178 8.63 14.79 16.96
N ASN A 179 9.93 14.77 17.27
CA ASN A 179 10.48 15.29 18.54
C ASN A 179 10.67 16.80 18.55
N ILE A 180 10.90 17.41 17.39
CA ILE A 180 11.17 18.85 17.26
C ILE A 180 9.93 19.66 16.86
N GLN A 181 8.91 19.01 16.31
CA GLN A 181 7.69 19.69 15.89
C GLN A 181 6.83 20.05 17.12
N SER A 182 6.28 21.27 17.13
CA SER A 182 5.32 21.72 18.14
C SER A 182 3.87 21.69 17.65
N ASP A 183 3.66 21.78 16.33
CA ASP A 183 2.32 21.79 15.71
C ASP A 183 1.68 20.40 15.73
N ASP A 184 0.55 20.27 16.44
CA ASP A 184 -0.21 19.03 16.57
C ASP A 184 -0.78 18.54 15.24
N SER A 185 -1.09 19.44 14.31
CA SER A 185 -1.52 19.11 12.95
C SER A 185 -0.42 18.34 12.21
N ILE A 186 0.81 18.85 12.27
CA ILE A 186 1.97 18.23 11.61
C ILE A 186 2.33 16.93 12.32
N LYS A 187 2.28 16.87 13.66
CA LYS A 187 2.48 15.63 14.42
C LYS A 187 1.48 14.55 14.06
N ALA A 188 0.19 14.89 13.94
CA ALA A 188 -0.84 13.95 13.54
C ALA A 188 -0.53 13.37 12.15
N ARG A 189 -0.11 14.21 11.19
CA ARG A 189 0.32 13.77 9.85
C ARG A 189 1.56 12.88 9.90
N ILE A 190 2.56 13.20 10.72
CA ILE A 190 3.75 12.35 10.95
C ILE A 190 3.35 10.98 11.48
N VAL A 191 2.48 10.93 12.49
CA VAL A 191 1.98 9.68 13.09
C VAL A 191 1.22 8.85 12.07
N LYS A 192 0.41 9.48 11.21
CA LYS A 192 -0.28 8.79 10.13
C LYS A 192 0.72 8.20 9.12
N GLU A 193 1.74 8.95 8.71
CA GLU A 193 2.76 8.46 7.78
C GLU A 193 3.55 7.28 8.38
N ALA A 194 3.95 7.37 9.65
CA ALA A 194 4.58 6.26 10.37
C ALA A 194 3.64 5.04 10.45
N SER A 195 2.34 5.26 10.67
CA SER A 195 1.35 4.17 10.70
C SER A 195 1.26 3.45 9.35
N LYS A 196 1.37 4.14 8.22
CA LYS A 196 1.39 3.49 6.89
C LYS A 196 2.59 2.56 6.72
N ILE A 197 3.74 2.92 7.28
CA ILE A 197 4.97 2.10 7.22
C ILE A 197 4.75 0.80 8.00
N VAL A 198 4.24 0.91 9.23
CA VAL A 198 3.94 -0.24 10.09
C VAL A 198 2.86 -1.14 9.48
N VAL A 199 1.77 -0.56 8.97
CA VAL A 199 0.71 -1.34 8.32
C VAL A 199 1.22 -2.03 7.05
N ARG A 200 2.07 -1.39 6.26
CA ARG A 200 2.69 -2.07 5.11
C ARG A 200 3.52 -3.27 5.56
N GLU A 201 4.37 -3.10 6.58
CA GLU A 201 5.16 -4.19 7.15
C GLU A 201 4.27 -5.33 7.65
N LEU A 202 3.09 -4.99 8.21
CA LEU A 202 2.09 -5.97 8.63
C LEU A 202 1.52 -6.73 7.44
N PHE A 203 1.19 -6.07 6.33
CA PHE A 203 0.69 -6.76 5.13
C PHE A 203 1.75 -7.67 4.50
N ASP A 204 3.03 -7.30 4.60
CA ASP A 204 4.14 -8.16 4.14
C ASP A 204 4.37 -9.34 5.11
N ASN A 205 4.08 -9.18 6.40
CA ASN A 205 4.28 -10.18 7.45
C ASN A 205 3.04 -10.34 8.36
N PRO A 206 1.90 -10.80 7.82
CA PRO A 206 0.59 -10.69 8.48
C PRO A 206 0.44 -11.49 9.77
N ARG A 207 1.31 -12.48 10.00
CA ARG A 207 1.31 -13.32 11.22
C ARG A 207 2.33 -12.86 12.28
N SER A 208 2.96 -11.70 12.10
CA SER A 208 3.93 -11.19 13.07
C SER A 208 3.21 -10.53 14.25
N GLY A 209 3.28 -11.17 15.42
CA GLY A 209 2.73 -10.61 16.66
C GLY A 209 3.40 -9.29 17.08
N GLU A 210 4.69 -9.11 16.78
CA GLU A 210 5.41 -7.88 17.08
C GLU A 210 4.88 -6.70 16.25
N ILE A 211 4.73 -6.89 14.93
CA ILE A 211 4.26 -5.84 14.02
C ILE A 211 2.79 -5.50 14.31
N LEU A 212 2.01 -6.51 14.68
CA LEU A 212 0.63 -6.34 15.09
C LEU A 212 0.51 -5.47 16.37
N THR A 213 1.38 -5.68 17.36
CA THR A 213 1.48 -4.80 18.54
C THR A 213 1.87 -3.38 18.14
N LYS A 214 2.88 -3.21 17.27
CA LYS A 214 3.25 -1.88 16.74
C LYS A 214 2.08 -1.20 16.02
N THR A 215 1.27 -1.99 15.31
CA THR A 215 0.07 -1.49 14.61
C THR A 215 -0.97 -0.99 15.60
N PHE A 216 -1.21 -1.75 16.67
CA PHE A 216 -2.10 -1.33 17.76
C PHE A 216 -1.61 -0.04 18.44
N ASP A 217 -0.31 0.07 18.71
CA ASP A 217 0.29 1.28 19.29
C ASP A 217 0.14 2.50 18.37
N SER A 218 0.35 2.32 17.06
CA SER A 218 0.13 3.35 16.05
C SER A 218 -1.32 3.82 16.01
N VAL A 219 -2.30 2.90 16.08
CA VAL A 219 -3.71 3.25 16.18
C VAL A 219 -4.00 4.04 17.46
N ASN A 220 -3.47 3.62 18.61
CA ASN A 220 -3.66 4.35 19.86
C ASN A 220 -3.08 5.77 19.82
N LYS A 221 -1.94 5.96 19.15
CA LYS A 221 -1.39 7.31 18.91
C LYS A 221 -2.36 8.16 18.09
N ILE A 222 -2.90 7.62 16.98
CA ILE A 222 -3.90 8.31 16.15
C ILE A 222 -5.12 8.70 16.99
N ILE A 223 -5.67 7.76 17.78
CA ILE A 223 -6.83 8.00 18.65
C ILE A 223 -6.55 9.14 19.63
N ASN A 224 -5.37 9.14 20.26
CA ASN A 224 -4.99 10.19 21.21
C ASN A 224 -4.87 11.57 20.55
N TYR A 225 -4.35 11.67 19.33
CA TYR A 225 -4.32 12.95 18.60
C TYR A 225 -5.73 13.45 18.29
N ILE A 226 -6.61 12.57 17.80
CA ILE A 226 -7.99 12.95 17.45
C ILE A 226 -8.78 13.38 18.70
N ILE A 227 -8.67 12.65 19.82
CA ILE A 227 -9.39 12.97 21.06
C ILE A 227 -8.90 14.28 21.69
N ASN A 228 -7.59 14.53 21.66
CA ASN A 228 -7.02 15.72 22.29
C ASN A 228 -7.19 16.98 21.44
N ASN A 229 -7.37 16.84 20.12
CA ASN A 229 -7.54 17.97 19.22
C ASN A 229 -8.44 17.60 18.03
N ASN A 230 -9.70 18.04 18.08
CA ASN A 230 -10.68 17.79 17.03
C ASN A 230 -10.28 18.33 15.64
N GLU A 231 -9.43 19.36 15.56
CA GLU A 231 -8.93 19.87 14.28
C GLU A 231 -7.99 18.87 13.59
N THR A 232 -7.28 18.04 14.36
CA THR A 232 -6.38 17.01 13.80
C THR A 232 -7.11 15.93 13.02
N LEU A 233 -8.40 15.68 13.31
CA LEU A 233 -9.21 14.78 12.50
C LEU A 233 -9.27 15.28 11.05
N TYR A 234 -9.45 16.59 10.84
CA TYR A 234 -9.44 17.13 9.49
C TYR A 234 -8.10 16.88 8.82
N ASP A 235 -7.00 17.14 9.51
CA ASP A 235 -5.66 17.01 8.94
C ASP A 235 -5.29 15.58 8.59
N LEU A 236 -5.76 14.63 9.40
CA LEU A 236 -5.63 13.22 9.14
C LEU A 236 -6.51 12.78 7.95
N LEU A 237 -7.61 13.47 7.66
CA LEU A 237 -8.50 13.19 6.53
C LEU A 237 -8.14 13.96 5.25
N ASN A 238 -7.57 15.16 5.36
CA ASN A 238 -7.33 16.11 4.26
C ASN A 238 -6.06 15.82 3.46
N ILE A 239 -5.65 14.55 3.41
CA ILE A 239 -4.52 14.13 2.60
C ILE A 239 -5.07 13.86 1.20
N LYS A 240 -4.59 14.63 0.22
CA LYS A 240 -4.95 14.43 -1.18
C LYS A 240 -4.56 13.00 -1.58
N ASN A 241 -5.54 12.10 -1.60
CA ASN A 241 -5.35 10.67 -1.85
C ASN A 241 -5.16 10.43 -3.34
N HIS A 242 -3.92 10.57 -3.79
CA HIS A 242 -3.61 10.52 -5.21
C HIS A 242 -3.44 9.09 -5.76
N ASP A 243 -3.21 8.07 -4.93
CA ASP A 243 -3.21 6.67 -5.41
C ASP A 243 -3.57 5.64 -4.33
N TYR A 244 -4.39 4.65 -4.68
CA TYR A 244 -4.81 3.57 -3.78
C TYR A 244 -3.66 2.59 -3.51
N TYR A 245 -3.21 2.55 -2.27
CA TYR A 245 -2.45 1.45 -1.69
C TYR A 245 -3.25 0.84 -0.55
N THR A 246 -3.27 -0.49 -0.45
CA THR A 246 -4.07 -1.20 0.57
C THR A 246 -3.72 -0.74 1.99
N TYR A 247 -2.44 -0.52 2.30
CA TYR A 247 -2.03 -0.01 3.61
C TYR A 247 -2.46 1.45 3.86
N THR A 248 -2.45 2.32 2.84
CA THR A 248 -2.91 3.71 2.98
C THR A 248 -4.41 3.73 3.23
N HIS A 249 -5.15 2.91 2.48
CA HIS A 249 -6.58 2.71 2.64
C HIS A 249 -6.92 2.20 4.04
N SER A 250 -6.25 1.15 4.52
CA SER A 250 -6.40 0.66 5.89
C SER A 250 -6.23 1.75 6.94
N VAL A 251 -5.19 2.59 6.81
CA VAL A 251 -4.97 3.71 7.74
C VAL A 251 -6.09 4.75 7.63
N ASN A 252 -6.53 5.11 6.42
CA ASN A 252 -7.62 6.07 6.23
C ASN A 252 -8.94 5.56 6.80
N VAL A 253 -9.29 4.29 6.53
CA VAL A 253 -10.49 3.63 7.05
C VAL A 253 -10.48 3.62 8.58
N SER A 254 -9.32 3.35 9.21
CA SER A 254 -9.16 3.44 10.65
C SER A 254 -9.39 4.85 11.19
N VAL A 255 -8.77 5.89 10.59
CA VAL A 255 -8.99 7.30 10.97
C VAL A 255 -10.46 7.70 10.85
N LEU A 256 -11.12 7.35 9.74
CA LEU A 256 -12.54 7.64 9.50
C LEU A 256 -13.44 6.92 10.52
N ALA A 257 -13.16 5.64 10.81
CA ALA A 257 -13.90 4.85 11.78
C ALA A 257 -13.76 5.43 13.20
N ILE A 258 -12.54 5.80 13.61
CA ILE A 258 -12.25 6.42 14.90
C ILE A 258 -13.02 7.75 15.03
N GLY A 259 -12.90 8.62 14.02
CA GLY A 259 -13.61 9.90 14.01
C GLY A 259 -15.13 9.73 14.12
N LEU A 260 -15.69 8.76 13.38
CA LEU A 260 -17.13 8.49 13.41
C LEU A 260 -17.56 7.90 14.76
N GLY A 261 -16.77 6.99 15.32
CA GLY A 261 -17.01 6.44 16.66
C GLY A 261 -17.04 7.53 17.73
N ILE A 262 -16.09 8.47 17.69
CA ILE A 262 -16.05 9.62 18.59
C ILE A 262 -17.29 10.51 18.39
N ALA A 263 -17.63 10.83 17.13
CA ALA A 263 -18.79 11.67 16.82
C ALA A 263 -20.13 11.04 17.27
N MET A 264 -20.20 9.71 17.30
CA MET A 264 -21.34 8.94 17.78
C MET A 264 -21.33 8.71 19.30
N GLY A 265 -20.30 9.16 20.02
CA GLY A 265 -20.20 9.06 21.48
C GLY A 265 -19.79 7.68 22.00
N LEU A 266 -19.09 6.86 21.20
CA LEU A 266 -18.52 5.59 21.66
C LEU A 266 -17.51 5.84 22.78
N LYS A 267 -17.40 4.91 23.73
CA LYS A 267 -16.41 4.97 24.81
C LYS A 267 -15.02 4.67 24.26
N LYS A 268 -13.98 5.13 24.98
CA LYS A 268 -12.57 4.94 24.58
C LYS A 268 -12.22 3.49 24.21
N HIS A 269 -12.62 2.51 25.01
CA HIS A 269 -12.34 1.09 24.72
C HIS A 269 -13.04 0.58 23.45
N GLU A 270 -14.23 1.09 23.12
CA GLU A 270 -14.95 0.77 21.88
C GLU A 270 -14.25 1.43 20.68
N ILE A 271 -13.73 2.65 20.86
CA ILE A 271 -12.94 3.36 19.83
C ILE A 271 -11.61 2.63 19.58
N ASP A 272 -10.96 2.10 20.61
CA ASP A 272 -9.69 1.38 20.51
C ASP A 272 -9.85 0.10 19.69
N THR A 273 -10.88 -0.69 20.00
CA THR A 273 -11.20 -1.93 19.27
C THR A 273 -11.73 -1.66 17.87
N LEU A 274 -12.57 -0.63 17.68
CA LEU A 274 -13.03 -0.18 16.36
C LEU A 274 -11.87 0.28 15.47
N GLY A 275 -11.00 1.15 15.98
CA GLY A 275 -9.86 1.68 15.25
C GLY A 275 -8.88 0.57 14.86
N PHE A 276 -8.62 -0.36 15.77
CA PHE A 276 -7.73 -1.49 15.49
C PHE A 276 -8.35 -2.50 14.53
N GLY A 277 -9.63 -2.85 14.69
CA GLY A 277 -10.29 -3.70 13.71
C GLY A 277 -10.37 -3.05 12.33
N ALA A 278 -10.65 -1.74 12.28
CA ALA A 278 -10.75 -0.99 11.03
C ALA A 278 -9.40 -0.89 10.29
N ILE A 279 -8.26 -0.78 10.98
CA ILE A 279 -6.95 -0.79 10.30
C ILE A 279 -6.63 -2.18 9.73
N LEU A 280 -7.16 -3.23 10.36
CA LEU A 280 -6.95 -4.63 9.99
C LEU A 280 -7.97 -5.18 8.99
N HIS A 281 -9.02 -4.42 8.64
CA HIS A 281 -10.18 -4.96 7.92
C HIS A 281 -9.79 -5.72 6.63
N ASP A 282 -8.77 -5.22 5.96
CA ASP A 282 -8.26 -5.71 4.69
C ASP A 282 -7.04 -6.63 4.81
N ILE A 283 -6.61 -7.04 6.01
CA ILE A 283 -5.33 -7.75 6.20
C ILE A 283 -5.26 -9.07 5.42
N GLY A 284 -6.40 -9.74 5.19
CA GLY A 284 -6.46 -10.94 4.37
C GLY A 284 -6.15 -10.72 2.89
N LYS A 285 -6.12 -9.47 2.40
CA LYS A 285 -5.64 -9.15 1.05
C LYS A 285 -4.16 -9.49 0.85
N SER A 286 -3.38 -9.59 1.92
CA SER A 286 -1.99 -10.12 1.89
C SER A 286 -1.91 -11.56 1.34
N LEU A 287 -3.00 -12.32 1.41
CA LEU A 287 -3.09 -13.71 0.96
C LEU A 287 -3.87 -13.86 -0.36
N ILE A 288 -4.16 -12.74 -1.04
CA ILE A 288 -4.81 -12.72 -2.36
C ILE A 288 -3.74 -12.69 -3.45
N PRO A 289 -3.85 -13.48 -4.54
CA PRO A 289 -2.90 -13.45 -5.64
C PRO A 289 -2.68 -12.04 -6.19
N SER A 290 -1.42 -11.68 -6.41
CA SER A 290 -1.02 -10.33 -6.80
C SER A 290 -1.64 -9.89 -8.14
N GLU A 291 -1.90 -10.85 -9.02
CA GLU A 291 -2.50 -10.68 -10.35
C GLU A 291 -3.96 -10.25 -10.28
N ILE A 292 -4.66 -10.69 -9.22
CA ILE A 292 -6.05 -10.32 -8.93
C ILE A 292 -6.07 -9.01 -8.15
N LEU A 293 -5.24 -8.91 -7.09
CA LEU A 293 -5.21 -7.73 -6.21
C LEU A 293 -4.84 -6.44 -6.95
N ASN A 294 -3.92 -6.51 -7.91
CA ASN A 294 -3.42 -5.35 -8.65
C ASN A 294 -3.97 -5.23 -10.07
N LYS A 295 -5.05 -5.97 -10.41
CA LYS A 295 -5.66 -5.91 -11.74
C LYS A 295 -6.21 -4.50 -12.02
N ARG A 296 -5.88 -3.95 -13.19
CA ARG A 296 -6.43 -2.65 -13.64
C ARG A 296 -7.79 -2.79 -14.31
N GLU A 297 -8.12 -3.96 -14.83
CA GLU A 297 -9.42 -4.22 -15.44
C GLU A 297 -10.44 -4.66 -14.39
N ARG A 298 -11.71 -4.72 -14.79
CA ARG A 298 -12.76 -5.31 -13.96
C ARG A 298 -12.40 -6.78 -13.68
N LEU A 299 -12.54 -7.20 -12.42
CA LEU A 299 -12.43 -8.61 -12.05
C LEU A 299 -13.54 -9.41 -12.75
N SER A 300 -13.19 -10.58 -13.28
CA SER A 300 -14.16 -11.60 -13.65
C SER A 300 -14.90 -12.11 -12.40
N ASP A 301 -16.02 -12.80 -12.59
CA ASP A 301 -16.80 -13.33 -11.47
C ASP A 301 -15.98 -14.30 -10.61
N GLU A 302 -15.13 -15.14 -11.24
CA GLU A 302 -14.22 -16.06 -10.54
C GLU A 302 -13.16 -15.31 -9.73
N GLU A 303 -12.52 -14.30 -10.32
CA GLU A 303 -11.53 -13.45 -9.64
C GLU A 303 -12.18 -12.67 -8.50
N TYR A 304 -13.43 -12.24 -8.66
CA TYR A 304 -14.20 -11.57 -7.63
C TYR A 304 -14.52 -12.52 -6.47
N MET A 305 -14.91 -13.76 -6.74
CA MET A 305 -15.08 -14.78 -5.69
C MET A 305 -13.78 -15.03 -4.92
N ILE A 306 -12.63 -15.07 -5.61
CA ILE A 306 -11.32 -15.17 -4.94
C ILE A 306 -11.07 -13.93 -4.08
N MET A 307 -11.33 -12.72 -4.60
CA MET A 307 -11.17 -11.48 -3.86
C MET A 307 -12.00 -11.49 -2.57
N GLN A 308 -13.26 -11.94 -2.60
CA GLN A 308 -14.13 -12.02 -1.42
C GLN A 308 -13.55 -12.86 -0.27
N THR A 309 -12.68 -13.83 -0.58
CA THR A 309 -12.04 -14.67 0.44
C THR A 309 -11.11 -13.91 1.39
N HIS A 310 -10.74 -12.66 1.08
CA HIS A 310 -9.88 -11.86 1.95
C HIS A 310 -10.49 -11.65 3.35
N VAL A 311 -11.83 -11.65 3.48
CA VAL A 311 -12.47 -11.51 4.79
C VAL A 311 -12.16 -12.72 5.67
N ASN A 312 -12.47 -13.93 5.20
CA ASN A 312 -12.18 -15.17 5.92
C ASN A 312 -10.68 -15.35 6.17
N LYS A 313 -9.84 -15.03 5.17
CA LYS A 313 -8.37 -15.06 5.32
C LYS A 313 -7.88 -14.07 6.38
N GLY A 314 -8.52 -12.92 6.51
CA GLY A 314 -8.25 -11.95 7.56
C GLY A 314 -8.56 -12.51 8.94
N GLU A 315 -9.73 -13.13 9.11
CA GLU A 315 -10.10 -13.82 10.35
C GLU A 315 -9.12 -14.95 10.69
N ASP A 316 -8.71 -15.76 9.71
CA ASP A 316 -7.72 -16.83 9.91
C ASP A 316 -6.36 -16.30 10.41
N ILE A 317 -5.91 -15.16 9.87
CA ILE A 317 -4.70 -14.49 10.33
C ILE A 317 -4.86 -14.08 11.79
N LEU A 318 -5.99 -13.43 12.13
CA LEU A 318 -6.21 -12.91 13.47
C LEU A 318 -6.41 -14.01 14.52
N ASN A 319 -7.02 -15.13 14.15
CA ASN A 319 -7.18 -16.31 15.02
C ASN A 319 -5.84 -16.93 15.45
N CYS A 320 -4.74 -16.63 14.75
CA CYS A 320 -3.39 -17.04 15.17
C CYS A 320 -2.87 -16.24 16.37
N HIS A 321 -3.53 -15.15 16.77
CA HIS A 321 -3.05 -14.20 17.77
C HIS A 321 -3.99 -14.15 18.99
N ARG A 322 -3.53 -14.72 20.12
CA ARG A 322 -4.33 -14.79 21.36
C ARG A 322 -4.49 -13.47 22.11
N ASN A 323 -3.73 -12.44 21.74
CA ASN A 323 -3.68 -11.16 22.47
C ASN A 323 -4.47 -10.04 21.80
N ILE A 324 -5.21 -10.33 20.72
CA ILE A 324 -6.09 -9.36 20.07
C ILE A 324 -7.46 -9.41 20.76
N PRO A 325 -8.05 -8.27 21.14
CA PRO A 325 -9.44 -8.23 21.60
C PRO A 325 -10.38 -8.80 20.54
N GLU A 326 -11.26 -9.73 20.92
CA GLU A 326 -12.19 -10.37 19.97
C GLU A 326 -13.09 -9.33 19.27
N GLU A 327 -13.38 -8.21 19.92
CA GLU A 327 -14.15 -7.09 19.36
C GLU A 327 -13.47 -6.47 18.12
N ALA A 328 -12.13 -6.53 18.04
CA ALA A 328 -11.40 -6.04 16.87
C ALA A 328 -11.55 -6.96 15.64
N PHE A 329 -12.02 -8.20 15.81
CA PHE A 329 -12.31 -9.11 14.68
C PHE A 329 -13.60 -8.70 13.94
N ILE A 330 -14.46 -7.94 14.60
CA ILE A 330 -15.77 -7.60 14.08
C ILE A 330 -15.68 -6.69 12.83
N PRO A 331 -14.92 -5.56 12.84
CA PRO A 331 -14.66 -4.80 11.61
C PRO A 331 -14.09 -5.65 10.48
N VAL A 332 -13.15 -6.56 10.79
CA VAL A 332 -12.54 -7.44 9.78
C VAL A 332 -13.56 -8.37 9.17
N SER A 333 -14.41 -8.99 9.99
CA SER A 333 -15.33 -10.01 9.52
C SER A 333 -16.65 -9.49 8.94
N GLN A 334 -16.98 -8.21 9.16
CA GLN A 334 -18.29 -7.64 8.81
C GLN A 334 -18.26 -6.41 7.89
N HIS A 335 -17.09 -5.86 7.53
CA HIS A 335 -17.02 -4.64 6.70
C HIS A 335 -17.63 -4.79 5.30
N HIS A 336 -17.86 -6.02 4.83
CA HIS A 336 -18.57 -6.29 3.57
C HIS A 336 -19.97 -6.90 3.74
N GLU A 337 -20.45 -7.01 4.96
CA GLU A 337 -21.83 -7.36 5.24
C GLU A 337 -22.74 -6.16 4.92
N LYS A 338 -23.98 -6.44 4.51
CA LYS A 338 -24.94 -5.41 4.08
C LYS A 338 -26.24 -5.61 4.82
N LEU A 339 -26.91 -4.52 5.24
CA LEU A 339 -28.17 -4.61 5.96
C LEU A 339 -29.25 -5.42 5.21
N SER A 340 -29.20 -5.40 3.88
CA SER A 340 -30.06 -6.20 2.99
C SER A 340 -29.83 -7.71 3.02
N GLY A 341 -28.74 -8.20 3.62
CA GLY A 341 -28.31 -9.60 3.58
C GLY A 341 -27.58 -10.01 2.31
N LYS A 342 -27.40 -9.09 1.34
CA LYS A 342 -26.69 -9.35 0.07
C LYS A 342 -25.17 -9.16 0.19
N GLY A 343 -24.65 -9.05 1.41
CA GLY A 343 -23.23 -8.90 1.72
C GLY A 343 -22.50 -10.24 1.80
N TYR A 344 -21.23 -10.21 2.19
CA TYR A 344 -20.37 -11.38 2.39
C TYR A 344 -19.46 -11.16 3.61
N PRO A 345 -18.92 -12.24 4.23
CA PRO A 345 -18.95 -13.65 3.81
C PRO A 345 -20.16 -14.45 4.31
N ARG A 346 -20.90 -13.97 5.32
CA ARG A 346 -21.97 -14.74 6.00
C ARG A 346 -23.37 -14.31 5.56
N GLY A 347 -23.52 -13.20 4.85
CA GLY A 347 -24.82 -12.68 4.43
C GLY A 347 -25.66 -12.22 5.63
N LEU A 348 -25.00 -11.62 6.63
CA LEU A 348 -25.67 -11.05 7.79
C LEU A 348 -26.61 -9.93 7.35
N ASN A 349 -27.72 -9.77 8.06
CA ASN A 349 -28.72 -8.75 7.76
C ASN A 349 -29.15 -8.00 9.01
N GLY A 350 -29.58 -6.75 8.83
CA GLY A 350 -30.10 -5.89 9.90
C GLY A 350 -29.26 -5.95 11.18
N ASP A 351 -29.92 -6.33 12.28
CA ASP A 351 -29.37 -6.39 13.65
C ASP A 351 -28.36 -7.49 13.92
N LYS A 352 -28.10 -8.37 12.95
CA LYS A 352 -27.00 -9.32 13.03
C LYS A 352 -25.65 -8.70 12.72
N ILE A 353 -25.63 -7.55 12.03
CA ILE A 353 -24.42 -6.78 11.79
C ILE A 353 -24.22 -5.83 12.97
N SER A 354 -23.07 -5.94 13.63
CA SER A 354 -22.71 -5.13 14.78
C SER A 354 -22.59 -3.65 14.42
N LEU A 355 -22.62 -2.78 15.43
CA LEU A 355 -22.38 -1.36 15.25
C LEU A 355 -21.01 -1.08 14.59
N THR A 356 -19.94 -1.71 15.06
CA THR A 356 -18.58 -1.50 14.52
C THR A 356 -18.46 -2.03 13.10
N GLY A 357 -19.11 -3.16 12.76
CA GLY A 357 -19.19 -3.67 11.39
C GLY A 357 -19.90 -2.71 10.44
N ARG A 358 -21.05 -2.16 10.86
CA ARG A 358 -21.79 -1.15 10.08
C ARG A 358 -21.00 0.16 9.89
N ILE A 359 -20.30 0.61 10.93
CA ILE A 359 -19.39 1.78 10.85
C ILE A 359 -18.31 1.51 9.80
N THR A 360 -17.58 0.39 9.93
CA THR A 360 -16.48 0.05 9.02
C THR A 360 -16.96 -0.09 7.57
N ALA A 361 -18.12 -0.70 7.33
CA ALA A 361 -18.69 -0.84 5.98
C ALA A 361 -18.94 0.53 5.30
N ILE A 362 -19.45 1.52 6.04
CA ILE A 362 -19.70 2.87 5.51
C ILE A 362 -18.38 3.58 5.19
N VAL A 363 -17.41 3.56 6.12
CA VAL A 363 -16.16 4.29 5.94
C VAL A 363 -15.22 3.63 4.92
N ASP A 364 -15.23 2.29 4.82
CA ASP A 364 -14.55 1.53 3.76
C ASP A 364 -15.08 1.92 2.39
N CYS A 365 -16.40 1.87 2.21
CA CYS A 365 -17.04 2.28 0.96
C CYS A 365 -16.70 3.74 0.60
N TYR A 366 -16.77 4.65 1.57
CA TYR A 366 -16.46 6.06 1.35
C TYR A 366 -15.00 6.28 0.93
N ASP A 367 -14.02 5.71 1.63
CA ASP A 367 -12.61 5.86 1.25
C ASP A 367 -12.34 5.20 -0.12
N ALA A 368 -12.93 4.04 -0.38
CA ALA A 368 -12.82 3.36 -1.67
C ALA A 368 -13.35 4.18 -2.85
N LEU A 369 -14.39 5.00 -2.64
CA LEU A 369 -14.97 5.91 -3.63
C LEU A 369 -14.19 7.22 -3.81
N THR A 370 -13.58 7.72 -2.73
CA THR A 370 -12.90 9.03 -2.70
C THR A 370 -11.38 8.95 -2.87
N THR A 371 -10.80 7.75 -2.86
CA THR A 371 -9.39 7.50 -3.17
C THR A 371 -9.20 7.18 -4.65
N GLN A 372 -8.19 7.77 -5.28
CA GLN A 372 -7.85 7.51 -6.68
C GLN A 372 -7.44 6.05 -6.86
N ARG A 373 -8.04 5.36 -7.83
CA ARG A 373 -7.72 3.96 -8.16
C ARG A 373 -7.14 3.87 -9.58
N PRO A 374 -6.35 2.84 -9.90
CA PRO A 374 -5.75 2.68 -11.22
C PRO A 374 -6.76 2.75 -12.38
N TYR A 375 -8.00 2.33 -12.11
CA TYR A 375 -9.08 2.17 -13.08
C TYR A 375 -10.22 3.17 -12.90
N ARG A 376 -10.15 4.05 -11.90
CA ARG A 376 -11.23 4.97 -11.57
C ARG A 376 -10.71 6.23 -10.92
N LYS A 377 -11.15 7.38 -11.43
CA LYS A 377 -10.90 8.67 -10.78
C LYS A 377 -11.57 8.73 -9.41
N ALA A 378 -10.88 9.30 -8.44
CA ALA A 378 -11.47 9.64 -7.14
C ALA A 378 -12.75 10.46 -7.36
N LEU A 379 -13.83 10.09 -6.66
CA LEU A 379 -15.02 10.92 -6.59
C LEU A 379 -14.82 12.05 -5.57
N THR A 380 -15.57 13.13 -5.75
CA THR A 380 -15.71 14.13 -4.69
C THR A 380 -16.44 13.53 -3.49
N PRO A 381 -16.20 14.05 -2.26
CA PRO A 381 -16.94 13.63 -1.06
C PRO A 381 -18.47 13.61 -1.25
N PHE A 382 -19.01 14.64 -1.92
CA PHE A 382 -20.45 14.76 -2.18
C PHE A 382 -20.96 13.64 -3.10
N GLU A 383 -20.24 13.35 -4.20
CA GLU A 383 -20.62 12.27 -5.11
C GLU A 383 -20.55 10.90 -4.45
N ALA A 384 -19.52 10.65 -3.62
CA ALA A 384 -19.38 9.41 -2.88
C ALA A 384 -20.54 9.21 -1.89
N LEU A 385 -20.88 10.23 -1.10
CA LEU A 385 -22.00 10.18 -0.16
C LEU A 385 -23.34 9.95 -0.87
N LYS A 386 -23.56 10.57 -2.04
CA LYS A 386 -24.77 10.36 -2.85
C LYS A 386 -24.88 8.92 -3.38
N ILE A 387 -23.76 8.24 -3.65
CA ILE A 387 -23.77 6.82 -4.03
C ILE A 387 -24.15 5.96 -2.82
N ILE A 388 -23.55 6.21 -1.67
CA ILE A 388 -23.84 5.45 -0.44
C ILE A 388 -25.31 5.63 -0.03
N GLU A 389 -25.84 6.86 -0.12
CA GLU A 389 -27.25 7.17 0.16
C GLU A 389 -28.21 6.44 -0.79
N LYS A 390 -27.87 6.30 -2.07
CA LYS A 390 -28.68 5.53 -3.04
C LYS A 390 -28.72 4.03 -2.72
N GLU A 391 -27.72 3.52 -2.01
CA GLU A 391 -27.67 2.16 -1.50
C GLU A 391 -28.17 2.07 -0.04
N SER A 392 -29.15 2.90 0.34
CA SER A 392 -29.70 2.96 1.71
C SER A 392 -30.26 1.63 2.23
N GLU A 393 -30.60 0.68 1.36
CA GLU A 393 -30.96 -0.69 1.77
C GLU A 393 -29.78 -1.50 2.34
N ASN A 394 -28.53 -1.08 2.06
CA ASN A 394 -27.31 -1.78 2.45
C ASN A 394 -26.62 -1.15 3.67
N TYR A 395 -26.84 0.14 3.93
CA TYR A 395 -26.11 0.91 4.95
C TYR A 395 -27.05 1.52 5.98
N ASP A 396 -26.58 1.61 7.22
CA ASP A 396 -27.36 2.18 8.33
C ASP A 396 -27.51 3.70 8.16
N TYR A 397 -28.74 4.15 7.98
CA TYR A 397 -29.05 5.56 7.72
C TYR A 397 -28.63 6.49 8.88
N ASN A 398 -28.78 6.04 10.13
CA ASN A 398 -28.40 6.86 11.28
C ASN A 398 -26.88 7.02 11.38
N ILE A 399 -26.14 5.95 11.07
CA ILE A 399 -24.67 6.00 11.02
C ILE A 399 -24.22 6.89 9.85
N LEU A 400 -24.81 6.73 8.66
CA LEU A 400 -24.50 7.56 7.50
C LEU A 400 -24.78 9.04 7.78
N LYS A 401 -25.89 9.37 8.45
CA LYS A 401 -26.22 10.74 8.87
C LYS A 401 -25.14 11.31 9.80
N ASN A 402 -24.72 10.57 10.82
CA ASN A 402 -23.63 10.99 11.72
C ASN A 402 -22.31 11.17 10.97
N PHE A 403 -22.03 10.31 9.99
CA PHE A 403 -20.85 10.41 9.14
C PHE A 403 -20.87 11.68 8.27
N ILE A 404 -22.00 12.02 7.67
CA ILE A 404 -22.18 13.27 6.92
C ILE A 404 -21.98 14.48 7.83
N LEU A 405 -22.57 14.47 9.03
CA LEU A 405 -22.42 15.55 10.01
C LEU A 405 -20.96 15.72 10.46
N MET A 406 -20.26 14.60 10.71
CA MET A 406 -18.84 14.61 11.05
C MET A 406 -18.02 15.29 9.92
N LEU A 407 -18.19 14.85 8.68
CA LEU A 407 -17.47 15.43 7.52
C LEU A 407 -17.82 16.92 7.29
N GLY A 408 -19.05 17.33 7.61
CA GLY A 408 -19.51 18.72 7.48
C GLY A 408 -18.99 19.64 8.58
N ASN A 409 -19.02 19.19 9.84
CA ASN A 409 -18.54 19.95 11.00
C ASN A 409 -17.03 20.18 10.97
N VAL A 410 -16.31 19.28 10.32
CA VAL A 410 -14.89 19.40 10.05
C VAL A 410 -14.54 20.64 9.18
N LYS A 411 -15.50 21.20 8.42
CA LYS A 411 -15.30 22.47 7.66
C LYS A 411 -15.75 23.75 8.39
N ASN A 412 -16.57 23.66 9.45
CA ASN A 412 -17.19 24.85 10.06
C ASN A 412 -16.25 25.66 10.99
N TYR A 413 -15.01 25.23 11.19
CA TYR A 413 -14.01 25.99 11.97
C TYR A 413 -13.25 27.05 11.16
N VAL A 414 -13.47 27.13 9.83
CA VAL A 414 -12.78 28.11 8.94
C VAL A 414 -13.56 29.43 8.78
N CYS A 415 -14.83 29.51 9.19
CA CYS A 415 -15.63 30.73 9.06
C CYS A 415 -15.89 31.51 10.37
N LEU A 416 -15.22 31.14 11.47
CA LEU A 416 -15.32 31.87 12.75
C LEU A 416 -13.94 32.32 13.27
N LYS A 417 -13.09 32.84 12.37
CA LYS A 417 -11.99 33.74 12.74
C LYS A 417 -12.09 35.02 11.94
#